data_AF-A0A958IX23-F1
#
_entry.id   AF-A0A958IX23-F1
#
_cell.length_a   1.000
_cell.length_b   1.000
_cell.length_c   1.000
_cell.angle_alpha   90.00
_cell.angle_beta   90.00
_cell.angle_gamma   90.00
#
_symmetry.space_group_name_H-M   'P 1'
#
loop_
_entity.id
_entity.type
_entity.pdbx_description
1 polymer ?
#
loop_
_entity_poly.entity_id
_entity_poly.type
_entity_poly.pdbx_seq_one_letter_code
_entity_poly.pdbx_strand_id
1 'polypeptide(L)'
;ADQVIWLVINDLDADATTAMYGSQPIGLEVQVTMWGYDSESSLGQAVFQRYRLINKSGFAVDSMFIAAKWVDPDIGVYTNDFAGCDLALNSGFGYNAFSTDPDFQAFGLPPAAVGYTLLQGPIVPSPGDSAWFDFRRIAGYRNLPMTSFGYYAAGGSISPPALGIYDGTLEWYNMLNGYLPDADTVNPSPYIAGSGPNAGQPTPFPLSGDPLSGFGDVDGQGANQPPGDRVMSLHTGPFTLQNGDTQEVVLAVAGGIDPAGDHLSAVAKLKAHIQAVRNLYPEPAVLPRGSFYVTHPNGTSSELRVRADLSKFTGVNTAEASFSPEFGSEPEFSLQLYDDGAHQDSLSGDGIWGNTISLDNRRYPYQGDLSVQTASDLLLFERLYTQVRLRPLPGFTNWQVVWENGQQDSSINYQERVLLRFDIENRDLINSIGEVHINNFAPGANNQVIEYNQSIPPGGTAGDEALYFILQAPASGDSLSFSCRVGFDYNSQVITLKRPLTTWTPSPIWGDTLGVSSVRG
;
A
#
# COMPACT_ATOMS: atom_id res chain seq x y z
N ALA A 1 -1.87 13.14 -9.59
CA ALA A 1 -0.74 12.29 -9.22
C ALA A 1 0.36 13.18 -8.66
N ASP A 2 1.00 12.74 -7.58
CA ASP A 2 2.11 13.45 -6.94
C ASP A 2 3.46 13.00 -7.51
N GLN A 3 3.52 11.77 -8.04
CA GLN A 3 4.63 11.29 -8.86
C GLN A 3 4.10 10.66 -10.16
N VAL A 4 4.78 10.98 -11.27
CA VAL A 4 4.55 10.38 -12.59
C VAL A 4 5.90 9.97 -13.17
N ILE A 5 5.97 8.72 -13.65
CA ILE A 5 7.13 8.17 -14.36
C ILE A 5 6.66 7.81 -15.77
N TRP A 6 7.46 8.15 -16.77
CA TRP A 6 7.18 7.83 -18.16
C TRP A 6 8.42 7.27 -18.84
N LEU A 7 8.23 6.20 -19.61
CA LEU A 7 9.28 5.55 -20.39
C LEU A 7 8.69 4.93 -21.67
N VAL A 8 9.57 4.64 -22.63
CA VAL A 8 9.22 3.98 -23.89
C VAL A 8 10.09 2.75 -24.06
N ILE A 9 9.48 1.63 -24.40
CA ILE A 9 10.14 0.36 -24.75
C ILE A 9 9.65 -0.13 -26.11
N ASN A 10 10.36 -1.07 -26.71
CA ASN A 10 9.98 -1.73 -27.95
C ASN A 10 10.57 -3.15 -28.00
N ASP A 11 10.09 -3.97 -28.92
CA ASP A 11 10.52 -5.35 -29.12
C ASP A 11 11.43 -5.55 -30.34
N LEU A 12 12.02 -4.48 -30.90
CA LEU A 12 12.71 -4.51 -32.21
C LEU A 12 14.04 -5.28 -32.24
N ASP A 13 14.56 -5.71 -31.09
CA ASP A 13 15.76 -6.52 -31.00
C ASP A 13 15.42 -8.00 -31.22
N ALA A 14 15.64 -8.47 -32.44
CA ALA A 14 15.33 -9.85 -32.82
C ALA A 14 16.16 -10.90 -32.07
N ASP A 15 17.39 -10.56 -31.67
CA ASP A 15 18.23 -11.48 -30.89
C ASP A 15 17.64 -11.63 -29.48
N ALA A 16 17.17 -10.52 -28.89
CA ALA A 16 16.52 -10.54 -27.58
C ALA A 16 15.18 -11.30 -27.58
N THR A 17 14.28 -11.07 -28.55
CA THR A 17 12.98 -11.77 -28.60
C THR A 17 13.16 -13.27 -28.87
N THR A 18 14.09 -13.63 -29.77
CA THR A 18 14.38 -15.02 -30.10
C THR A 18 15.02 -15.74 -28.91
N ALA A 19 15.93 -15.09 -28.19
CA ALA A 19 16.53 -15.65 -26.98
C ALA A 19 15.52 -15.84 -25.83
N MET A 20 14.46 -15.02 -25.78
CA MET A 20 13.44 -15.10 -24.74
C MET A 20 12.43 -16.23 -25.01
N TYR A 21 11.68 -16.19 -26.11
CA TYR A 21 10.61 -17.17 -26.41
C TYR A 21 10.63 -17.68 -27.86
N GLY A 22 11.76 -17.51 -28.57
CA GLY A 22 11.96 -18.10 -29.90
C GLY A 22 11.19 -17.44 -31.04
N SER A 23 10.50 -16.33 -30.81
CA SER A 23 9.76 -15.58 -31.84
C SER A 23 10.50 -14.33 -32.32
N GLN A 24 10.19 -13.93 -33.55
CA GLN A 24 10.63 -12.66 -34.11
C GLN A 24 9.85 -11.49 -33.49
N PRO A 25 10.41 -10.27 -33.49
CA PRO A 25 9.70 -9.06 -33.07
C PRO A 25 8.35 -8.90 -33.76
N ILE A 26 7.34 -8.47 -32.99
CA ILE A 26 6.06 -8.02 -33.54
C ILE A 26 6.25 -6.64 -34.20
N GLY A 27 7.06 -5.76 -33.61
CA GLY A 27 7.27 -4.39 -34.09
C GLY A 27 6.40 -3.37 -33.36
N LEU A 28 6.31 -3.50 -32.03
CA LEU A 28 5.51 -2.63 -31.17
C LEU A 28 6.40 -1.58 -30.49
N GLU A 29 5.93 -0.34 -30.47
CA GLU A 29 6.35 0.64 -29.47
C GLU A 29 5.36 0.60 -28.30
N VAL A 30 5.86 0.49 -27.08
CA VAL A 30 5.05 0.53 -25.87
C VAL A 30 5.47 1.71 -25.02
N GLN A 31 4.55 2.66 -24.84
CA GLN A 31 4.76 3.80 -23.95
C GLN A 31 4.12 3.46 -22.60
N VAL A 32 4.93 3.51 -21.54
CA VAL A 32 4.51 3.17 -20.19
C VAL A 32 4.45 4.45 -19.37
N THR A 33 3.27 4.74 -18.83
CA THR A 33 3.06 5.80 -17.84
C THR A 33 2.69 5.16 -16.52
N MET A 34 3.46 5.43 -15.47
CA MET A 34 3.14 5.01 -14.11
C MET A 34 2.88 6.24 -13.25
N TRP A 35 1.91 6.17 -12.35
CA TRP A 35 1.63 7.27 -11.43
C TRP A 35 1.11 6.79 -10.09
N GLY A 36 1.34 7.61 -9.06
CA GLY A 36 0.85 7.39 -7.71
C GLY A 36 0.35 8.69 -7.09
N TYR A 37 -0.34 8.55 -5.96
CA TYR A 37 -0.85 9.67 -5.17
C TYR A 37 -0.27 9.58 -3.76
N ASP A 38 0.18 10.72 -3.24
CA ASP A 38 0.54 10.86 -1.84
C ASP A 38 -0.76 11.06 -1.05
N SER A 39 -1.36 9.94 -0.62
CA SER A 39 -2.68 9.90 0.00
C SER A 39 -2.69 8.84 1.09
N GLU A 40 -3.38 9.08 2.19
CA GLU A 40 -3.59 8.05 3.21
C GLU A 40 -4.85 7.20 2.95
N SER A 41 -5.57 7.47 1.86
CA SER A 41 -6.71 6.68 1.39
C SER A 41 -6.26 5.46 0.55
N SER A 42 -7.20 4.67 0.04
CA SER A 42 -6.91 3.52 -0.85
C SER A 42 -6.08 3.89 -2.09
N LEU A 43 -6.03 5.16 -2.49
CA LEU A 43 -5.19 5.63 -3.59
C LEU A 43 -3.70 5.66 -3.26
N GLY A 44 -3.32 5.91 -2.00
CA GLY A 44 -1.92 5.80 -1.59
C GLY A 44 -1.46 4.36 -1.45
N GLN A 45 -2.40 3.42 -1.43
CA GLN A 45 -2.14 1.99 -1.47
C GLN A 45 -2.07 1.45 -2.91
N ALA A 46 -2.10 2.33 -3.92
CA ALA A 46 -2.14 1.93 -5.33
C ALA A 46 -1.15 2.67 -6.22
N VAL A 47 -0.52 1.93 -7.14
CA VAL A 47 0.26 2.46 -8.26
C VAL A 47 -0.45 2.12 -9.55
N PHE A 48 -0.72 3.15 -10.34
CA PHE A 48 -1.39 3.00 -11.63
C PHE A 48 -0.36 2.84 -12.74
N GLN A 49 -0.70 2.05 -13.75
CA GLN A 49 0.14 1.78 -14.91
C GLN A 49 -0.71 1.84 -16.18
N ARG A 50 -0.33 2.68 -17.14
CA ARG A 50 -0.89 2.74 -18.48
C ARG A 50 0.16 2.27 -19.47
N TYR A 51 -0.21 1.30 -20.30
CA TYR A 51 0.59 0.82 -21.41
C TYR A 51 -0.13 1.20 -22.71
N ARG A 52 0.49 2.07 -23.51
CA ARG A 52 0.00 2.46 -24.84
C ARG A 52 0.82 1.71 -25.89
N LEU A 53 0.18 0.80 -26.59
CA LEU A 53 0.77 -0.08 -27.59
C LEU A 53 0.54 0.53 -28.97
N ILE A 54 1.61 0.80 -29.70
CA ILE A 54 1.58 1.39 -31.04
C ILE A 54 2.19 0.40 -32.01
N ASN A 55 1.41 -0.01 -33.00
CA ASN A 55 1.90 -0.93 -34.02
C ASN A 55 2.71 -0.19 -35.08
N LYS A 56 4.02 -0.44 -35.10
CA LYS A 56 4.98 0.13 -36.07
C LYS A 56 5.53 -0.93 -37.03
N SER A 57 4.92 -2.12 -37.06
CA SER A 57 5.42 -3.27 -37.81
C SER A 57 5.23 -3.17 -39.32
N GLY A 58 4.29 -2.36 -39.80
CA GLY A 58 3.85 -2.36 -41.20
C GLY A 58 2.73 -3.36 -41.51
N PHE A 59 2.35 -4.21 -40.56
CA PHE A 59 1.35 -5.27 -40.72
C PHE A 59 0.20 -5.13 -39.73
N ALA A 60 -0.96 -5.71 -40.04
CA ALA A 60 -2.03 -5.87 -39.05
C ALA A 60 -1.71 -7.08 -38.15
N VAL A 61 -1.83 -6.91 -36.83
CA VAL A 61 -1.78 -8.02 -35.87
C VAL A 61 -3.21 -8.41 -35.57
N ASP A 62 -3.64 -9.56 -36.06
CA ASP A 62 -4.96 -10.08 -35.78
C ASP A 62 -4.96 -11.03 -34.59
N SER A 63 -6.11 -11.13 -33.90
CA SER A 63 -6.28 -12.01 -32.74
C SER A 63 -5.22 -11.79 -31.65
N MET A 64 -4.89 -10.52 -31.38
CA MET A 64 -3.89 -10.13 -30.39
C MET A 64 -4.45 -10.27 -28.98
N PHE A 65 -3.69 -10.91 -28.10
CA PHE A 65 -3.90 -10.94 -26.67
C PHE A 65 -2.79 -10.18 -25.95
N ILE A 66 -3.10 -9.64 -24.78
CA ILE A 66 -2.12 -8.96 -23.93
C ILE A 66 -2.11 -9.65 -22.56
N ALA A 67 -0.93 -10.04 -22.08
CA ALA A 67 -0.69 -10.23 -20.66
C ALA A 67 -0.64 -8.83 -20.02
N ALA A 68 -1.79 -8.36 -19.56
CA ALA A 68 -1.91 -7.03 -18.98
C ALA A 68 -1.01 -6.90 -17.74
N LYS A 69 -0.83 -8.01 -17.01
CA LYS A 69 0.20 -8.14 -15.99
C LYS A 69 0.64 -9.60 -15.91
N TRP A 70 1.93 -9.86 -16.09
CA TRP A 70 2.60 -11.07 -15.63
C TRP A 70 3.41 -10.73 -14.39
N VAL A 71 3.31 -11.55 -13.34
CA VAL A 71 3.96 -11.24 -12.07
C VAL A 71 4.25 -12.47 -11.23
N ASP A 72 5.41 -12.42 -10.62
CA ASP A 72 5.86 -13.23 -9.51
C ASP A 72 5.76 -12.35 -8.24
N PRO A 73 4.76 -12.54 -7.36
CA PRO A 73 4.40 -11.56 -6.34
C PRO A 73 5.25 -11.64 -5.08
N ASP A 74 5.90 -12.77 -4.77
CA ASP A 74 6.77 -13.01 -3.61
C ASP A 74 6.35 -12.26 -2.34
N ILE A 75 5.24 -12.69 -1.71
CA ILE A 75 4.61 -11.92 -0.62
C ILE A 75 5.26 -12.30 0.72
N GLY A 76 6.41 -11.70 1.00
CA GLY A 76 7.25 -12.17 2.11
C GLY A 76 7.92 -13.47 1.71
N VAL A 77 7.71 -14.56 2.47
CA VAL A 77 8.33 -15.84 2.13
C VAL A 77 7.58 -16.54 0.99
N TYR A 78 8.13 -16.44 -0.22
CA TYR A 78 7.62 -17.05 -1.46
C TYR A 78 7.10 -18.50 -1.35
N THR A 79 7.66 -19.33 -0.47
CA THR A 79 7.24 -20.73 -0.28
C THR A 79 5.85 -20.91 0.34
N ASN A 80 5.19 -19.84 0.78
CA ASN A 80 3.86 -19.91 1.38
C ASN A 80 2.81 -19.10 0.62
N ASP A 81 3.03 -18.76 -0.65
CA ASP A 81 2.09 -17.98 -1.43
C ASP A 81 0.95 -18.81 -2.02
N PHE A 82 -0.20 -18.15 -2.15
CA PHE A 82 -1.34 -18.56 -2.97
C PHE A 82 -1.70 -17.45 -3.95
N ALA A 83 -2.37 -17.84 -5.04
CA ALA A 83 -2.89 -16.92 -6.05
C ALA A 83 -4.41 -17.05 -6.20
N GLY A 84 -5.03 -16.02 -6.78
CA GLY A 84 -6.46 -16.04 -7.10
C GLY A 84 -6.83 -14.98 -8.12
N CYS A 85 -8.01 -15.12 -8.71
CA CYS A 85 -8.59 -14.09 -9.55
C CYS A 85 -10.04 -13.76 -9.16
N ASP A 86 -10.44 -12.51 -9.39
CA ASP A 86 -11.77 -12.00 -9.11
C ASP A 86 -12.32 -11.33 -10.38
N LEU A 87 -13.34 -11.96 -10.96
CA LEU A 87 -13.94 -11.54 -12.22
C LEU A 87 -14.72 -10.23 -12.09
N ALA A 88 -15.35 -9.99 -10.94
CA ALA A 88 -16.11 -8.77 -10.71
C ALA A 88 -15.17 -7.55 -10.61
N LEU A 89 -14.00 -7.75 -10.01
CA LEU A 89 -12.97 -6.74 -9.87
C LEU A 89 -11.98 -6.69 -11.05
N ASN A 90 -12.11 -7.59 -12.04
CA ASN A 90 -11.13 -7.78 -13.11
C ASN A 90 -9.69 -7.85 -12.58
N SER A 91 -9.48 -8.63 -11.52
CA SER A 91 -8.20 -8.65 -10.81
C SER A 91 -7.63 -10.04 -10.62
N GLY A 92 -6.31 -10.12 -10.55
CA GLY A 92 -5.56 -11.25 -10.02
C GLY A 92 -4.82 -10.78 -8.77
N PHE A 93 -4.68 -11.64 -7.79
CA PHE A 93 -4.09 -11.30 -6.50
C PHE A 93 -3.31 -12.48 -5.93
N GLY A 94 -2.26 -12.17 -5.18
CA GLY A 94 -1.54 -13.11 -4.35
C GLY A 94 -1.78 -12.81 -2.87
N TYR A 95 -1.67 -13.84 -2.05
CA TYR A 95 -1.79 -13.75 -0.59
C TYR A 95 -1.05 -14.91 0.10
N ASN A 96 -0.60 -14.70 1.32
CA ASN A 96 0.02 -15.78 2.10
C ASN A 96 -1.01 -16.88 2.44
N ALA A 97 -0.58 -18.13 2.43
CA ALA A 97 -1.37 -19.31 2.77
C ALA A 97 -1.59 -19.50 4.29
N PHE A 98 -0.81 -18.81 5.11
CA PHE A 98 -0.82 -18.93 6.56
C PHE A 98 -1.04 -17.58 7.23
N SER A 99 -1.56 -17.60 8.46
CA SER A 99 -1.79 -16.40 9.28
C SER A 99 -0.50 -15.72 9.77
N THR A 100 0.66 -16.30 9.48
CA THR A 100 1.98 -15.79 9.88
C THR A 100 2.97 -15.98 8.75
N ASP A 101 3.82 -14.99 8.54
CA ASP A 101 4.92 -15.04 7.58
C ASP A 101 6.21 -14.54 8.25
N PRO A 102 7.34 -15.26 8.15
CA PRO A 102 8.60 -14.89 8.80
C PRO A 102 9.14 -13.50 8.41
N ASP A 103 8.99 -13.09 7.16
CA ASP A 103 9.50 -11.81 6.68
C ASP A 103 8.65 -10.66 7.23
N PHE A 104 7.32 -10.81 7.26
CA PHE A 104 6.45 -9.82 7.91
C PHE A 104 6.62 -9.79 9.44
N GLN A 105 6.79 -10.95 10.08
CA GLN A 105 7.03 -11.04 11.52
C GLN A 105 8.31 -10.31 11.96
N ALA A 106 9.35 -10.29 11.12
CA ALA A 106 10.59 -9.55 11.39
C ALA A 106 10.36 -8.03 11.59
N PHE A 107 9.23 -7.50 11.10
CA PHE A 107 8.82 -6.10 11.26
C PHE A 107 7.64 -5.92 12.22
N GLY A 108 7.19 -6.99 12.91
CA GLY A 108 6.00 -6.96 13.75
C GLY A 108 4.71 -6.72 12.95
N LEU A 109 4.67 -7.14 11.69
CA LEU A 109 3.54 -6.97 10.80
C LEU A 109 2.82 -8.32 10.56
N PRO A 110 1.49 -8.31 10.38
CA PRO A 110 0.78 -9.47 9.85
C PRO A 110 1.08 -9.66 8.35
N PRO A 111 0.80 -10.84 7.79
CA PRO A 111 0.95 -11.10 6.36
C PRO A 111 0.14 -10.12 5.50
N ALA A 112 0.63 -9.82 4.31
CA ALA A 112 -0.03 -8.91 3.37
C ALA A 112 -0.69 -9.67 2.20
N ALA A 113 -1.40 -8.92 1.36
CA ALA A 113 -1.87 -9.35 0.06
C ALA A 113 -1.53 -8.28 -0.98
N VAL A 114 -1.26 -8.70 -2.22
CA VAL A 114 -1.02 -7.80 -3.35
C VAL A 114 -1.94 -8.16 -4.50
N GLY A 115 -2.49 -7.15 -5.16
CA GLY A 115 -3.44 -7.34 -6.25
C GLY A 115 -3.17 -6.44 -7.43
N TYR A 116 -3.60 -6.92 -8.58
CA TYR A 116 -3.43 -6.30 -9.88
C TYR A 116 -4.82 -6.26 -10.51
N THR A 117 -5.36 -5.08 -10.81
CA THR A 117 -6.68 -4.93 -11.43
C THR A 117 -6.57 -4.31 -12.81
N LEU A 118 -7.21 -4.92 -13.80
CA LEU A 118 -7.41 -4.32 -15.12
C LEU A 118 -8.54 -3.30 -15.03
N LEU A 119 -8.15 -2.03 -15.02
CA LEU A 119 -9.06 -0.89 -14.98
C LEU A 119 -9.63 -0.60 -16.37
N GLN A 120 -8.82 -0.81 -17.41
CA GLN A 120 -9.19 -0.61 -18.81
C GLN A 120 -8.44 -1.59 -19.70
N GLY A 121 -9.17 -2.39 -20.49
CA GLY A 121 -8.57 -3.16 -21.57
C GLY A 121 -8.63 -2.46 -22.93
N PRO A 122 -8.12 -3.11 -23.99
CA PRO A 122 -8.15 -2.60 -25.35
C PRO A 122 -9.58 -2.31 -25.83
N ILE A 123 -9.72 -1.37 -26.76
CA ILE A 123 -11.02 -1.05 -27.35
C ILE A 123 -11.32 -1.98 -28.53
N VAL A 124 -12.55 -2.47 -28.59
CA VAL A 124 -13.08 -3.22 -29.75
C VAL A 124 -14.36 -2.57 -30.26
N PRO A 125 -14.64 -2.60 -31.58
CA PRO A 125 -15.88 -2.09 -32.12
C PRO A 125 -17.10 -2.69 -31.41
N SER A 126 -18.02 -1.84 -30.98
CA SER A 126 -19.28 -2.24 -30.36
C SER A 126 -20.32 -1.14 -30.58
N PRO A 127 -21.10 -1.23 -31.68
CA PRO A 127 -22.11 -0.23 -32.01
C PRO A 127 -23.14 -0.07 -30.87
N GLY A 128 -23.34 1.16 -30.41
CA GLY A 128 -24.25 1.49 -29.32
C GLY A 128 -23.56 1.62 -27.95
N ASP A 129 -22.33 1.13 -27.81
CA ASP A 129 -21.54 1.27 -26.59
C ASP A 129 -20.58 2.47 -26.63
N SER A 130 -19.87 2.66 -25.53
CA SER A 130 -18.78 3.61 -25.41
C SER A 130 -17.61 2.99 -24.66
N ALA A 131 -16.39 3.32 -25.06
CA ALA A 131 -15.16 2.90 -24.41
C ALA A 131 -14.37 4.10 -23.91
N TRP A 132 -13.47 3.85 -22.97
CA TRP A 132 -12.41 4.77 -22.60
C TRP A 132 -11.17 4.50 -23.43
N PHE A 133 -10.60 5.58 -23.95
CA PHE A 133 -9.35 5.55 -24.69
C PHE A 133 -8.71 6.93 -24.61
N ASP A 134 -7.47 7.02 -24.19
CA ASP A 134 -6.74 8.26 -23.96
C ASP A 134 -7.45 9.19 -22.96
N PHE A 135 -7.94 8.60 -21.86
CA PHE A 135 -8.71 9.27 -20.81
C PHE A 135 -9.94 10.04 -21.30
N ARG A 136 -10.50 9.65 -22.44
CA ARG A 136 -11.75 10.19 -22.97
C ARG A 136 -12.69 9.08 -23.39
N ARG A 137 -13.98 9.39 -23.37
CA ARG A 137 -15.03 8.48 -23.83
C ARG A 137 -15.19 8.55 -25.35
N ILE A 138 -15.17 7.40 -26.00
CA ILE A 138 -15.33 7.24 -27.45
C ILE A 138 -16.55 6.35 -27.72
N ALA A 139 -17.48 6.83 -28.55
CA ALA A 139 -18.68 6.09 -28.93
C ALA A 139 -18.42 5.03 -30.00
N GLY A 140 -19.21 3.95 -30.01
CA GLY A 140 -19.12 2.85 -30.99
C GLY A 140 -18.07 1.79 -30.64
N TYR A 141 -17.53 1.82 -29.43
CA TYR A 141 -16.52 0.89 -28.94
C TYR A 141 -16.86 0.42 -27.52
N ARG A 142 -16.26 -0.68 -27.08
CA ARG A 142 -16.21 -1.10 -25.67
C ARG A 142 -14.78 -1.48 -25.29
N ASN A 143 -14.39 -1.30 -24.03
CA ASN A 143 -13.15 -1.88 -23.51
C ASN A 143 -13.34 -3.37 -23.23
N LEU A 144 -12.34 -4.18 -23.54
CA LEU A 144 -12.33 -5.58 -23.12
C LEU A 144 -12.06 -5.70 -21.61
N PRO A 145 -12.78 -6.58 -20.88
CA PRO A 145 -12.45 -6.92 -19.50
C PRO A 145 -11.24 -7.87 -19.45
N MET A 146 -10.94 -8.41 -18.27
CA MET A 146 -10.09 -9.58 -18.15
C MET A 146 -10.80 -10.75 -18.85
N THR A 147 -10.11 -11.42 -19.79
CA THR A 147 -10.71 -12.48 -20.63
C THR A 147 -10.18 -13.87 -20.28
N SER A 148 -9.05 -13.95 -19.61
CA SER A 148 -8.55 -15.17 -18.98
C SER A 148 -7.57 -14.82 -17.85
N PHE A 149 -7.30 -15.82 -17.01
CA PHE A 149 -6.27 -15.77 -15.97
C PHE A 149 -5.39 -17.00 -16.11
N GLY A 150 -4.08 -16.82 -16.03
CA GLY A 150 -3.11 -17.91 -16.05
C GLY A 150 -2.29 -17.92 -14.78
N TYR A 151 -1.89 -19.11 -14.33
CA TYR A 151 -0.92 -19.25 -13.25
C TYR A 151 -0.08 -20.51 -13.42
N TYR A 152 1.08 -20.52 -12.78
CA TYR A 152 1.90 -21.71 -12.54
C TYR A 152 2.66 -21.54 -11.21
N ALA A 153 3.20 -22.64 -10.70
CA ALA A 153 3.90 -22.66 -9.42
C ALA A 153 5.25 -23.35 -9.57
N ALA A 154 6.28 -22.88 -8.85
CA ALA A 154 7.58 -23.53 -8.91
C ALA A 154 7.49 -24.98 -8.40
N GLY A 155 7.95 -25.94 -9.22
CA GLY A 155 7.81 -27.37 -8.93
C GLY A 155 6.38 -27.91 -9.03
N GLY A 156 5.46 -27.11 -9.58
CA GLY A 156 4.05 -27.45 -9.71
C GLY A 156 3.70 -28.32 -10.92
N SER A 157 2.41 -28.65 -11.05
CA SER A 157 1.88 -29.46 -12.16
C SER A 157 1.78 -28.71 -13.49
N ILE A 158 1.82 -27.37 -13.45
CA ILE A 158 1.78 -26.49 -14.62
C ILE A 158 3.17 -25.89 -14.78
N SER A 159 3.80 -26.13 -15.93
CA SER A 159 5.13 -25.61 -16.23
C SER A 159 5.05 -24.20 -16.84
N PRO A 160 6.05 -23.33 -16.59
CA PRO A 160 6.14 -22.06 -17.30
C PRO A 160 6.37 -22.28 -18.81
N PRO A 161 5.98 -21.33 -19.67
CA PRO A 161 6.33 -21.35 -21.09
C PRO A 161 7.85 -21.46 -21.31
N ALA A 162 8.27 -22.29 -22.27
CA ALA A 162 9.65 -22.65 -22.51
C ALA A 162 10.49 -21.44 -23.01
N LEU A 163 11.67 -21.25 -22.42
CA LEU A 163 12.58 -20.19 -22.82
C LEU A 163 13.44 -20.60 -24.03
N GLY A 164 13.71 -19.63 -24.91
CA GLY A 164 14.67 -19.75 -26.02
C GLY A 164 14.23 -20.63 -27.20
N ILE A 165 13.01 -21.15 -27.21
CA ILE A 165 12.44 -21.96 -28.30
C ILE A 165 11.03 -21.49 -28.65
N TYR A 166 10.63 -21.67 -29.92
CA TYR A 166 9.35 -21.16 -30.43
C TYR A 166 8.12 -21.81 -29.77
N ASP A 167 8.23 -23.04 -29.26
CA ASP A 167 7.17 -23.68 -28.48
C ASP A 167 6.73 -22.80 -27.30
N GLY A 168 7.66 -22.09 -26.65
CA GLY A 168 7.34 -21.12 -25.60
C GLY A 168 6.45 -19.97 -26.06
N THR A 169 6.58 -19.51 -27.31
CA THR A 169 5.67 -18.51 -27.88
C THR A 169 4.26 -19.07 -28.06
N LEU A 170 4.14 -20.33 -28.48
CA LEU A 170 2.84 -21.00 -28.65
C LEU A 170 2.17 -21.29 -27.29
N GLU A 171 2.96 -21.72 -26.31
CA GLU A 171 2.54 -21.90 -24.93
C GLU A 171 2.03 -20.59 -24.31
N TRP A 172 2.74 -19.48 -24.55
CA TRP A 172 2.26 -18.15 -24.18
C TRP A 172 0.95 -17.79 -24.86
N TYR A 173 0.82 -18.01 -26.17
CA TYR A 173 -0.40 -17.73 -26.90
C TYR A 173 -1.60 -18.49 -26.31
N ASN A 174 -1.43 -19.78 -26.01
CA ASN A 174 -2.45 -20.60 -25.37
C ASN A 174 -2.79 -20.09 -23.96
N MET A 175 -1.78 -19.76 -23.14
CA MET A 175 -1.97 -19.19 -21.81
C MET A 175 -2.75 -17.87 -21.84
N LEU A 176 -2.38 -16.95 -22.74
CA LEU A 176 -3.08 -15.69 -22.97
C LEU A 176 -4.54 -15.90 -23.39
N ASN A 177 -4.81 -16.97 -24.14
CA ASN A 177 -6.15 -17.36 -24.60
C ASN A 177 -6.94 -18.20 -23.57
N GLY A 178 -6.40 -18.40 -22.35
CA GLY A 178 -7.09 -19.10 -21.25
C GLY A 178 -6.94 -20.61 -21.23
N TYR A 179 -5.87 -21.13 -21.82
CA TYR A 179 -5.51 -22.56 -21.83
C TYR A 179 -4.21 -22.81 -21.09
N LEU A 180 -3.91 -24.07 -20.79
CA LEU A 180 -2.61 -24.46 -20.26
C LEU A 180 -1.49 -24.08 -21.25
N PRO A 181 -0.27 -23.78 -20.74
CA PRO A 181 0.89 -23.50 -21.57
C PRO A 181 1.38 -24.80 -22.23
N ASP A 182 0.69 -25.21 -23.29
CA ASP A 182 1.12 -26.25 -24.22
C ASP A 182 1.32 -25.66 -25.64
N ALA A 183 2.10 -26.33 -26.48
CA ALA A 183 2.40 -25.84 -27.83
C ALA A 183 1.31 -26.16 -28.87
N ASP A 184 0.24 -26.91 -28.53
CA ASP A 184 -0.83 -27.26 -29.47
C ASP A 184 -1.88 -26.13 -29.53
N THR A 185 -1.72 -25.20 -30.47
CA THR A 185 -2.67 -24.11 -30.66
C THR A 185 -3.94 -24.52 -31.41
N VAL A 186 -4.06 -25.78 -31.85
CA VAL A 186 -5.24 -26.29 -32.58
C VAL A 186 -6.20 -26.95 -31.61
N ASN A 187 -5.70 -27.75 -30.66
CA ASN A 187 -6.47 -28.40 -29.62
C ASN A 187 -5.85 -28.17 -28.22
N PRO A 188 -5.80 -26.91 -27.76
CA PRO A 188 -5.12 -26.58 -26.51
C PRO A 188 -5.83 -27.19 -25.30
N SER A 189 -5.05 -27.58 -24.29
CA SER A 189 -5.57 -28.17 -23.07
C SER A 189 -6.18 -27.09 -22.17
N PRO A 190 -7.42 -27.23 -21.68
CA PRO A 190 -8.00 -26.21 -20.81
C PRO A 190 -7.40 -26.27 -19.40
N TYR A 191 -7.40 -25.14 -18.69
CA TYR A 191 -7.33 -25.19 -17.23
C TYR A 191 -8.57 -25.88 -16.69
N ILE A 192 -8.42 -26.58 -15.57
CA ILE A 192 -9.50 -27.29 -14.87
C ILE A 192 -9.63 -26.69 -13.48
N ALA A 193 -10.84 -26.33 -13.06
CA ALA A 193 -11.09 -25.88 -11.70
C ALA A 193 -10.77 -27.01 -10.70
N GLY A 194 -9.93 -26.72 -9.69
CA GLY A 194 -9.48 -27.70 -8.72
C GLY A 194 -10.41 -27.86 -7.51
N SER A 195 -11.23 -26.85 -7.20
CA SER A 195 -12.16 -26.90 -6.05
C SER A 195 -13.52 -26.25 -6.33
N GLY A 196 -14.39 -26.31 -5.31
CA GLY A 196 -15.72 -25.70 -5.36
C GLY A 196 -16.74 -26.43 -6.23
N PRO A 197 -17.90 -25.80 -6.51
CA PRO A 197 -18.99 -26.44 -7.25
C PRO A 197 -18.65 -26.84 -8.69
N ASN A 198 -17.65 -26.21 -9.28
CA ASN A 198 -17.21 -26.45 -10.66
C ASN A 198 -15.96 -27.34 -10.74
N ALA A 199 -15.53 -27.96 -9.65
CA ALA A 199 -14.34 -28.80 -9.63
C ALA A 199 -14.38 -29.87 -10.74
N GLY A 200 -13.28 -30.02 -11.48
CA GLY A 200 -13.16 -30.93 -12.61
C GLY A 200 -13.72 -30.39 -13.94
N GLN A 201 -14.28 -29.17 -13.98
CA GLN A 201 -14.76 -28.55 -15.21
C GLN A 201 -13.69 -27.61 -15.84
N PRO A 202 -13.64 -27.52 -17.19
CA PRO A 202 -12.83 -26.53 -17.89
C PRO A 202 -13.17 -25.10 -17.52
N THR A 203 -12.15 -24.25 -17.37
CA THR A 203 -12.32 -22.81 -17.09
C THR A 203 -11.19 -22.00 -17.73
N PRO A 204 -11.43 -20.79 -18.27
CA PRO A 204 -10.38 -19.84 -18.62
C PRO A 204 -9.93 -18.99 -17.41
N PHE A 205 -10.54 -19.19 -16.26
CA PHE A 205 -10.29 -18.49 -15.00
C PHE A 205 -10.08 -19.53 -13.88
N PRO A 206 -8.93 -20.22 -13.84
CA PRO A 206 -8.56 -21.01 -12.67
C PRO A 206 -8.43 -20.10 -11.45
N LEU A 207 -8.63 -20.66 -10.26
CA LEU A 207 -8.49 -19.94 -8.99
C LEU A 207 -9.46 -18.75 -8.84
N SER A 208 -10.65 -18.83 -9.44
CA SER A 208 -11.66 -17.75 -9.42
C SER A 208 -12.56 -17.74 -8.18
N GLY A 209 -12.21 -18.48 -7.14
CA GLY A 209 -12.93 -18.58 -5.89
C GLY A 209 -12.60 -17.44 -4.92
N ASP A 210 -13.42 -17.31 -3.89
CA ASP A 210 -13.23 -16.32 -2.84
C ASP A 210 -12.57 -16.97 -1.60
N PRO A 211 -11.30 -16.67 -1.30
CA PRO A 211 -10.61 -17.26 -0.16
C PRO A 211 -11.18 -16.83 1.20
N LEU A 212 -11.91 -15.70 1.28
CA LEU A 212 -12.55 -15.24 2.52
C LEU A 212 -13.67 -16.16 2.96
N SER A 213 -14.52 -16.57 2.01
CA SER A 213 -15.62 -17.51 2.25
C SER A 213 -15.22 -18.97 2.05
N GLY A 214 -14.10 -19.22 1.37
CA GLY A 214 -13.69 -20.55 0.93
C GLY A 214 -14.58 -21.11 -0.19
N PHE A 215 -15.39 -20.28 -0.85
CA PHE A 215 -16.33 -20.71 -1.88
C PHE A 215 -15.75 -20.53 -3.28
N GLY A 216 -15.93 -21.54 -4.15
CA GLY A 216 -15.45 -21.53 -5.53
C GLY A 216 -14.12 -22.27 -5.70
N ASP A 217 -13.39 -21.90 -6.75
CA ASP A 217 -12.09 -22.49 -7.06
C ASP A 217 -10.98 -21.73 -6.32
N VAL A 218 -10.58 -22.20 -5.14
CA VAL A 218 -9.65 -21.53 -4.22
C VAL A 218 -8.34 -22.30 -4.20
N ASP A 219 -7.21 -21.59 -4.32
CA ASP A 219 -5.88 -22.21 -4.28
C ASP A 219 -5.64 -22.96 -2.96
N GLY A 220 -4.84 -24.03 -3.00
CA GLY A 220 -4.64 -24.93 -1.88
C GLY A 220 -5.84 -25.82 -1.50
N GLN A 221 -6.99 -25.69 -2.14
CA GLN A 221 -8.16 -26.55 -1.92
C GLN A 221 -8.36 -27.58 -3.04
N GLY A 222 -8.95 -28.73 -2.70
CA GLY A 222 -9.29 -29.76 -3.68
C GLY A 222 -8.07 -30.27 -4.43
N ALA A 223 -8.09 -30.15 -5.76
CA ALA A 223 -6.99 -30.53 -6.64
C ALA A 223 -6.01 -29.37 -6.94
N ASN A 224 -6.22 -28.18 -6.36
CA ASN A 224 -5.31 -27.05 -6.51
C ASN A 224 -3.99 -27.29 -5.76
N GLN A 225 -2.96 -26.54 -6.14
CA GLN A 225 -1.59 -26.80 -5.69
C GLN A 225 -1.39 -26.38 -4.23
N PRO A 226 -0.53 -27.08 -3.45
CA PRO A 226 -0.19 -26.67 -2.09
C PRO A 226 0.54 -25.31 -2.07
N PRO A 227 0.66 -24.64 -0.91
CA PRO A 227 1.39 -23.37 -0.79
C PRO A 227 2.79 -23.43 -1.41
N GLY A 228 3.21 -22.35 -2.04
CA GLY A 228 4.50 -22.29 -2.73
C GLY A 228 4.59 -21.10 -3.65
N ASP A 229 5.76 -20.92 -4.24
CA ASP A 229 6.04 -19.87 -5.22
C ASP A 229 4.97 -19.86 -6.34
N ARG A 230 4.34 -18.69 -6.55
CA ARG A 230 3.25 -18.50 -7.53
C ARG A 230 3.65 -17.48 -8.55
N VAL A 231 3.53 -17.83 -9.82
CA VAL A 231 3.53 -16.85 -10.91
C VAL A 231 2.14 -16.79 -11.51
N MET A 232 1.61 -15.59 -11.67
CA MET A 232 0.27 -15.35 -12.19
C MET A 232 0.26 -14.31 -13.30
N SER A 233 -0.78 -14.37 -14.14
CA SER A 233 -0.93 -13.48 -15.27
C SER A 233 -2.39 -13.18 -15.59
N LEU A 234 -2.70 -11.90 -15.75
CA LEU A 234 -4.01 -11.39 -16.16
C LEU A 234 -3.99 -11.10 -17.65
N HIS A 235 -4.98 -11.59 -18.39
CA HIS A 235 -5.01 -11.44 -19.83
C HIS A 235 -6.26 -10.71 -20.34
N THR A 236 -6.13 -10.06 -21.48
CA THR A 236 -7.25 -9.43 -22.19
C THR A 236 -7.07 -9.58 -23.70
N GLY A 237 -8.14 -9.92 -24.41
CA GLY A 237 -8.16 -10.16 -25.85
C GLY A 237 -9.31 -11.10 -26.27
N PRO A 238 -9.38 -11.48 -27.56
CA PRO A 238 -8.57 -10.95 -28.65
C PRO A 238 -9.05 -9.58 -29.15
N PHE A 239 -8.15 -8.84 -29.78
CA PHE A 239 -8.49 -7.67 -30.61
C PHE A 239 -7.56 -7.61 -31.83
N THR A 240 -7.91 -6.81 -32.83
CA THR A 240 -7.06 -6.56 -33.99
C THR A 240 -6.35 -5.22 -33.82
N LEU A 241 -5.03 -5.20 -34.04
CA LEU A 241 -4.21 -3.98 -34.01
C LEU A 241 -3.70 -3.67 -35.42
N GLN A 242 -4.31 -2.69 -36.08
CA GLN A 242 -3.94 -2.33 -37.45
C GLN A 242 -2.55 -1.68 -37.51
N ASN A 243 -1.93 -1.65 -38.69
CA ASN A 243 -0.67 -0.92 -38.87
C ASN A 243 -0.86 0.58 -38.56
N GLY A 244 0.00 1.14 -37.71
CA GLY A 244 -0.10 2.52 -37.24
C GLY A 244 -1.18 2.76 -36.18
N ASP A 245 -1.95 1.73 -35.82
CA ASP A 245 -2.99 1.81 -34.80
C ASP A 245 -2.40 1.85 -33.38
N THR A 246 -3.21 2.32 -32.44
CA THR A 246 -2.86 2.44 -31.04
C THR A 246 -3.93 1.79 -30.18
N GLN A 247 -3.50 0.93 -29.26
CA GLN A 247 -4.34 0.39 -28.20
C GLN A 247 -3.76 0.73 -26.84
N GLU A 248 -4.55 0.62 -25.79
CA GLU A 248 -4.05 0.85 -24.44
C GLU A 248 -4.71 -0.07 -23.42
N VAL A 249 -3.92 -0.40 -22.39
CA VAL A 249 -4.40 -1.04 -21.18
C VAL A 249 -4.00 -0.21 -19.98
N VAL A 250 -4.90 -0.11 -19.00
CA VAL A 250 -4.66 0.58 -17.74
C VAL A 250 -4.92 -0.36 -16.58
N LEU A 251 -3.96 -0.43 -15.67
CA LEU A 251 -3.98 -1.27 -14.49
C LEU A 251 -3.74 -0.44 -13.24
N ALA A 252 -4.13 -0.99 -12.10
CA ALA A 252 -3.60 -0.59 -10.81
C ALA A 252 -3.03 -1.80 -10.06
N VAL A 253 -1.87 -1.59 -9.43
CA VAL A 253 -1.30 -2.48 -8.43
C VAL A 253 -1.72 -1.94 -7.08
N ALA A 254 -2.31 -2.76 -6.22
CA ALA A 254 -2.74 -2.38 -4.88
C ALA A 254 -2.18 -3.33 -3.83
N GLY A 255 -1.88 -2.81 -2.64
CA GLY A 255 -1.51 -3.60 -1.46
C GLY A 255 -2.65 -3.65 -0.44
N GLY A 256 -2.72 -4.72 0.33
CA GLY A 256 -3.61 -4.87 1.48
C GLY A 256 -2.85 -5.42 2.68
N ILE A 257 -2.92 -4.73 3.81
CA ILE A 257 -2.47 -5.21 5.12
C ILE A 257 -3.51 -4.80 6.16
N ASP A 258 -3.79 -5.69 7.10
CA ASP A 258 -4.67 -5.40 8.22
C ASP A 258 -3.87 -5.54 9.53
N PRO A 259 -3.44 -4.43 10.16
CA PRO A 259 -2.53 -4.47 11.31
C PRO A 259 -3.01 -5.30 12.50
N ALA A 260 -4.32 -5.53 12.62
CA ALA A 260 -4.93 -6.32 13.70
C ALA A 260 -5.43 -7.70 13.23
N GLY A 261 -5.12 -8.09 11.99
CA GLY A 261 -5.71 -9.23 11.33
C GLY A 261 -4.70 -10.27 10.86
N ASP A 262 -5.05 -10.97 9.78
CA ASP A 262 -4.29 -12.08 9.21
C ASP A 262 -4.27 -12.02 7.68
N HIS A 263 -3.70 -13.06 7.06
CA HIS A 263 -3.66 -13.22 5.61
C HIS A 263 -5.03 -13.07 4.90
N LEU A 264 -6.15 -13.51 5.50
CA LEU A 264 -7.46 -13.38 4.88
C LEU A 264 -8.00 -11.96 5.05
N SER A 265 -7.84 -11.34 6.21
CA SER A 265 -8.27 -9.95 6.36
C SER A 265 -7.42 -8.99 5.50
N ALA A 266 -6.16 -9.32 5.22
CA ALA A 266 -5.34 -8.64 4.21
C ALA A 266 -5.94 -8.73 2.80
N VAL A 267 -6.46 -9.90 2.39
CA VAL A 267 -7.22 -10.05 1.13
C VAL A 267 -8.48 -9.19 1.13
N ALA A 268 -9.22 -9.13 2.24
CA ALA A 268 -10.40 -8.27 2.35
C ALA A 268 -10.04 -6.78 2.18
N LYS A 269 -8.96 -6.32 2.82
CA LYS A 269 -8.43 -4.95 2.66
C LYS A 269 -8.00 -4.67 1.22
N LEU A 270 -7.28 -5.60 0.60
CA LEU A 270 -6.86 -5.51 -0.80
C LEU A 270 -8.06 -5.35 -1.72
N LYS A 271 -9.09 -6.20 -1.60
CA LYS A 271 -10.31 -6.12 -2.42
C LYS A 271 -11.02 -4.78 -2.23
N ALA A 272 -11.09 -4.25 -1.01
CA ALA A 272 -11.63 -2.93 -0.74
C ALA A 272 -10.83 -1.81 -1.43
N HIS A 273 -9.50 -1.87 -1.38
CA HIS A 273 -8.63 -0.91 -2.07
C HIS A 273 -8.80 -0.98 -3.59
N ILE A 274 -8.86 -2.17 -4.17
CA ILE A 274 -9.12 -2.37 -5.60
C ILE A 274 -10.48 -1.79 -5.98
N GLN A 275 -11.54 -2.07 -5.22
CA GLN A 275 -12.86 -1.52 -5.49
C GLN A 275 -12.85 0.02 -5.44
N ALA A 276 -12.20 0.62 -4.45
CA ALA A 276 -12.06 2.07 -4.34
C ALA A 276 -11.33 2.66 -5.56
N VAL A 277 -10.21 2.06 -5.97
CA VAL A 277 -9.46 2.48 -7.16
C VAL A 277 -10.30 2.35 -8.44
N ARG A 278 -11.07 1.25 -8.58
CA ARG A 278 -11.98 1.04 -9.72
C ARG A 278 -13.12 2.04 -9.77
N ASN A 279 -13.63 2.46 -8.62
CA ASN A 279 -14.68 3.50 -8.56
C ASN A 279 -14.15 4.87 -8.97
N LEU A 280 -12.84 5.11 -8.82
CA LEU A 280 -12.18 6.39 -9.09
C LEU A 280 -11.57 6.51 -10.48
N TYR A 281 -11.54 5.42 -11.25
CA TYR A 281 -11.07 5.36 -12.63
C TYR A 281 -12.27 5.01 -13.54
N PRO A 282 -12.38 5.45 -14.81
CA PRO A 282 -11.45 6.19 -15.70
C PRO A 282 -11.67 7.70 -15.81
N GLU A 283 -12.80 8.22 -15.32
CA GLU A 283 -12.91 9.64 -15.03
C GLU A 283 -11.76 9.88 -14.08
N PRO A 284 -10.70 10.67 -14.42
CA PRO A 284 -9.73 11.03 -13.41
C PRO A 284 -10.57 11.74 -12.37
N ALA A 285 -10.93 11.05 -11.29
CA ALA A 285 -11.63 11.67 -10.21
C ALA A 285 -10.75 12.86 -9.89
N VAL A 286 -11.27 14.04 -10.18
CA VAL A 286 -10.78 15.23 -9.57
C VAL A 286 -10.99 14.92 -8.10
N LEU A 287 -9.93 14.45 -7.46
CA LEU A 287 -9.99 14.12 -6.06
C LEU A 287 -9.71 15.39 -5.32
N PRO A 288 -10.50 15.68 -4.28
CA PRO A 288 -10.17 16.76 -3.40
C PRO A 288 -8.84 16.41 -2.71
N ARG A 289 -7.97 17.39 -2.50
CA ARG A 289 -6.83 17.18 -1.59
C ARG A 289 -7.27 17.55 -0.20
N GLY A 290 -7.47 16.54 0.65
CA GLY A 290 -7.69 16.73 2.08
C GLY A 290 -6.37 17.01 2.79
N SER A 291 -6.36 17.95 3.72
CA SER A 291 -5.27 18.10 4.69
C SER A 291 -5.83 18.47 6.05
N PHE A 292 -5.11 18.12 7.10
CA PHE A 292 -5.49 18.48 8.45
C PHE A 292 -4.27 18.85 9.29
N TYR A 293 -4.51 19.61 10.35
CA TYR A 293 -3.51 19.96 11.34
C TYR A 293 -4.14 19.88 12.73
N VAL A 294 -3.48 19.20 13.65
CA VAL A 294 -3.95 19.07 15.04
C VAL A 294 -2.99 19.81 15.97
N THR A 295 -3.55 20.61 16.87
CA THR A 295 -2.84 21.11 18.05
C THR A 295 -3.49 20.60 19.33
N HIS A 296 -2.73 20.61 20.43
CA HIS A 296 -3.23 20.26 21.75
C HIS A 296 -3.02 21.47 22.68
N PRO A 297 -3.98 22.41 22.75
CA PRO A 297 -3.84 23.63 23.56
C PRO A 297 -3.57 23.37 25.04
N ASN A 298 -3.99 22.21 25.54
CA ASN A 298 -3.78 21.73 26.90
C ASN A 298 -3.93 20.20 26.93
N GLY A 299 -3.75 19.60 28.10
CA GLY A 299 -3.84 18.14 28.26
C GLY A 299 -5.26 17.55 28.18
N THR A 300 -6.31 18.37 28.02
CA THR A 300 -7.71 17.90 27.94
C THR A 300 -8.36 18.08 26.57
N SER A 301 -7.81 18.91 25.69
CA SER A 301 -8.47 19.27 24.43
C SER A 301 -7.53 19.25 23.24
N SER A 302 -8.09 18.93 22.08
CA SER A 302 -7.44 19.03 20.78
C SER A 302 -8.20 20.00 19.88
N GLU A 303 -7.45 20.75 19.08
CA GLU A 303 -7.98 21.58 18.01
C GLU A 303 -7.61 20.94 16.67
N LEU A 304 -8.63 20.56 15.90
CA LEU A 304 -8.50 19.98 14.58
C LEU A 304 -8.86 21.04 13.53
N ARG A 305 -7.87 21.42 12.73
CA ARG A 305 -8.05 22.19 11.50
C ARG A 305 -8.15 21.24 10.33
N VAL A 306 -9.16 21.41 9.49
CA VAL A 306 -9.39 20.61 8.29
C VAL A 306 -9.46 21.51 7.06
N ARG A 307 -8.91 21.03 5.95
CA ARG A 307 -8.96 21.66 4.64
C ARG A 307 -9.25 20.66 3.54
N ALA A 308 -10.00 21.08 2.54
CA ALA A 308 -10.21 20.37 1.29
C ALA A 308 -9.94 21.32 0.11
N ASP A 309 -8.98 20.97 -0.76
CA ASP A 309 -8.81 21.64 -2.05
C ASP A 309 -9.86 21.12 -3.03
N LEU A 310 -10.88 21.95 -3.25
CA LEU A 310 -11.98 21.74 -4.17
C LEU A 310 -11.87 22.62 -5.43
N SER A 311 -10.71 23.24 -5.69
CA SER A 311 -10.51 24.20 -6.80
C SER A 311 -10.79 23.64 -8.19
N LYS A 312 -10.80 22.32 -8.32
CA LYS A 312 -11.08 21.60 -9.56
C LYS A 312 -12.55 21.15 -9.72
N PHE A 313 -13.39 21.42 -8.72
CA PHE A 313 -14.84 21.13 -8.77
C PHE A 313 -15.62 22.38 -9.12
N THR A 314 -16.64 22.25 -9.98
CA THR A 314 -17.48 23.37 -10.39
C THR A 314 -18.82 23.34 -9.65
N GLY A 315 -19.28 24.51 -9.20
CA GLY A 315 -20.61 24.65 -8.59
C GLY A 315 -20.74 23.97 -7.23
N VAL A 316 -19.67 23.95 -6.43
CA VAL A 316 -19.70 23.49 -5.04
C VAL A 316 -20.54 24.45 -4.22
N ASN A 317 -21.59 23.93 -3.59
CA ASN A 317 -22.52 24.67 -2.74
C ASN A 317 -22.17 24.52 -1.25
N THR A 318 -21.89 23.29 -0.82
CA THR A 318 -21.50 22.97 0.57
C THR A 318 -20.46 21.86 0.59
N ALA A 319 -19.61 21.87 1.61
CA ALA A 319 -18.69 20.79 1.90
C ALA A 319 -18.68 20.50 3.41
N GLU A 320 -18.82 19.23 3.80
CA GLU A 320 -18.80 18.78 5.20
C GLU A 320 -17.79 17.65 5.37
N ALA A 321 -16.95 17.76 6.40
CA ALA A 321 -16.08 16.67 6.82
C ALA A 321 -16.68 15.96 8.04
N SER A 322 -16.90 14.65 7.94
CA SER A 322 -17.52 13.82 8.97
C SER A 322 -16.54 12.79 9.48
N PHE A 323 -16.30 12.76 10.79
CA PHE A 323 -15.27 11.96 11.43
C PHE A 323 -15.85 10.88 12.34
N SER A 324 -15.37 9.66 12.16
CA SER A 324 -15.68 8.49 12.98
C SER A 324 -14.40 7.89 13.58
N PRO A 325 -14.45 7.27 14.77
CA PRO A 325 -13.28 6.62 15.34
C PRO A 325 -12.91 5.39 14.48
N GLU A 326 -11.62 5.19 14.23
CA GLU A 326 -11.13 3.99 13.51
C GLU A 326 -11.27 2.72 14.37
N PHE A 327 -11.28 2.89 15.70
CA PHE A 327 -11.39 1.83 16.69
C PHE A 327 -12.29 2.23 17.84
N GLY A 328 -12.90 1.25 18.50
CA GLY A 328 -13.77 1.51 19.64
C GLY A 328 -15.12 2.12 19.24
N SER A 329 -15.71 2.91 20.15
CA SER A 329 -17.07 3.42 20.04
C SER A 329 -17.20 4.88 20.51
N GLU A 330 -16.15 5.67 20.32
CA GLU A 330 -16.19 7.09 20.70
C GLU A 330 -17.19 7.86 19.81
N PRO A 331 -17.83 8.93 20.30
CA PRO A 331 -18.79 9.69 19.50
C PRO A 331 -18.17 10.27 18.22
N GLU A 332 -18.90 10.12 17.12
CA GLU A 332 -18.64 10.78 15.83
C GLU A 332 -18.87 12.30 15.93
N PHE A 333 -18.30 13.05 14.99
CA PHE A 333 -18.56 14.49 14.85
C PHE A 333 -18.43 14.92 13.39
N SER A 334 -19.05 16.03 13.00
CA SER A 334 -18.86 16.64 11.69
C SER A 334 -18.53 18.12 11.81
N LEU A 335 -17.95 18.68 10.76
CA LEU A 335 -17.74 20.11 10.63
C LEU A 335 -17.97 20.56 9.18
N GLN A 336 -18.77 21.62 9.04
CA GLN A 336 -18.94 22.30 7.77
C GLN A 336 -17.67 23.07 7.41
N LEU A 337 -17.26 22.99 6.16
CA LEU A 337 -16.13 23.72 5.59
C LEU A 337 -16.64 24.94 4.82
N TYR A 338 -15.80 25.98 4.72
CA TYR A 338 -16.13 27.23 4.05
C TYR A 338 -15.00 27.66 3.10
N ASP A 339 -15.34 28.39 2.04
CA ASP A 339 -14.43 29.07 1.10
C ASP A 339 -14.77 30.58 1.08
N ASP A 340 -14.79 31.16 2.28
CA ASP A 340 -15.17 32.54 2.59
C ASP A 340 -13.98 33.46 2.89
N GLY A 341 -12.74 32.95 2.81
CA GLY A 341 -11.53 33.69 3.19
C GLY A 341 -11.39 33.86 4.70
N ALA A 342 -12.21 33.15 5.49
CA ALA A 342 -12.13 33.00 6.93
C ALA A 342 -11.97 31.50 7.25
N HIS A 343 -12.17 31.06 8.50
CA HIS A 343 -12.14 29.61 8.82
C HIS A 343 -10.87 28.85 8.39
N GLN A 344 -9.74 29.56 8.29
CA GLN A 344 -8.46 28.98 7.91
C GLN A 344 -8.45 28.36 6.50
N ASP A 345 -9.26 28.86 5.57
CA ASP A 345 -9.48 28.29 4.25
C ASP A 345 -8.42 28.76 3.22
N SER A 346 -8.28 30.04 2.89
CA SER A 346 -7.18 30.71 2.17
C SER A 346 -7.69 32.11 1.76
N LEU A 347 -8.00 32.34 0.48
CA LEU A 347 -8.71 33.51 -0.03
C LEU A 347 -10.14 33.07 -0.36
N SER A 348 -11.10 33.96 -0.18
CA SER A 348 -12.49 33.65 -0.54
C SER A 348 -12.63 33.31 -2.02
N GLY A 349 -13.27 32.18 -2.31
CA GLY A 349 -13.59 31.70 -3.64
C GLY A 349 -12.40 31.13 -4.41
N ASP A 350 -11.30 30.77 -3.74
CA ASP A 350 -10.14 30.14 -4.39
C ASP A 350 -10.27 28.61 -4.51
N GLY A 351 -11.37 28.06 -4.00
CA GLY A 351 -11.66 26.64 -4.01
C GLY A 351 -10.96 25.87 -2.91
N ILE A 352 -10.25 26.51 -1.99
CA ILE A 352 -9.74 25.86 -0.78
C ILE A 352 -10.78 26.06 0.30
N TRP A 353 -11.40 24.96 0.74
CA TRP A 353 -12.42 24.96 1.78
C TRP A 353 -11.79 24.58 3.11
N GLY A 354 -12.13 25.25 4.21
CA GLY A 354 -11.54 24.97 5.51
C GLY A 354 -12.45 25.28 6.69
N ASN A 355 -12.15 24.66 7.83
CA ASN A 355 -12.67 25.07 9.13
C ASN A 355 -11.82 24.44 10.26
N THR A 356 -12.07 24.90 11.48
CA THR A 356 -11.44 24.41 12.70
C THR A 356 -12.51 24.03 13.73
N ILE A 357 -12.30 22.93 14.44
CA ILE A 357 -13.12 22.50 15.58
C ILE A 357 -12.24 22.21 16.79
N SER A 358 -12.72 22.58 17.98
CA SER A 358 -12.12 22.20 19.26
C SER A 358 -12.97 21.14 19.94
N LEU A 359 -12.32 20.09 20.44
CA LEU A 359 -12.99 18.95 21.07
C LEU A 359 -12.13 18.41 22.21
N ASP A 360 -12.78 17.69 23.13
CA ASP A 360 -12.08 16.92 24.15
C ASP A 360 -11.17 15.87 23.51
N ASN A 361 -10.05 15.55 24.18
CA ASN A 361 -9.12 14.56 23.69
C ASN A 361 -9.81 13.21 23.47
N ARG A 362 -9.53 12.59 22.32
CA ARG A 362 -10.07 11.28 21.95
C ARG A 362 -9.02 10.21 22.07
N ARG A 363 -9.42 9.03 22.56
CA ARG A 363 -8.50 7.93 22.83
C ARG A 363 -7.94 7.35 21.54
N TYR A 364 -8.81 7.05 20.58
CA TYR A 364 -8.47 6.38 19.33
C TYR A 364 -8.28 7.38 18.18
N PRO A 365 -7.51 7.02 17.14
CA PRO A 365 -7.45 7.80 15.92
C PRO A 365 -8.82 7.86 15.23
N TYR A 366 -9.10 8.98 14.56
CA TYR A 366 -10.30 9.17 13.76
C TYR A 366 -9.97 9.13 12.26
N GLN A 367 -10.92 8.64 11.49
CA GLN A 367 -10.99 8.73 10.02
C GLN A 367 -12.11 9.71 9.65
N GLY A 368 -11.97 10.41 8.53
CA GLY A 368 -12.90 11.42 8.08
C GLY A 368 -13.27 11.28 6.61
N ASP A 369 -14.57 11.36 6.33
CA ASP A 369 -15.16 11.41 5.00
C ASP A 369 -15.43 12.87 4.62
N LEU A 370 -15.36 13.19 3.33
CA LEU A 370 -15.75 14.50 2.80
C LEU A 370 -17.00 14.36 1.93
N SER A 371 -18.05 15.06 2.30
CA SER A 371 -19.29 15.20 1.53
C SER A 371 -19.29 16.56 0.84
N VAL A 372 -19.46 16.59 -0.49
CA VAL A 372 -19.47 17.81 -1.31
C VAL A 372 -20.77 17.88 -2.11
N GLN A 373 -21.64 18.84 -1.79
CA GLN A 373 -22.84 19.10 -2.56
C GLN A 373 -22.50 20.07 -3.69
N THR A 374 -22.72 19.64 -4.93
CA THR A 374 -22.67 20.50 -6.12
C THR A 374 -24.08 20.90 -6.57
N ALA A 375 -24.19 21.68 -7.64
CA ALA A 375 -25.48 22.04 -8.23
C ALA A 375 -26.29 20.83 -8.75
N SER A 376 -25.62 19.75 -9.14
CA SER A 376 -26.25 18.55 -9.72
C SER A 376 -26.18 17.33 -8.83
N ASP A 377 -25.11 17.17 -8.06
CA ASP A 377 -24.75 15.89 -7.42
C ASP A 377 -24.25 16.07 -5.99
N LEU A 378 -24.47 15.04 -5.17
CA LEU A 378 -23.78 14.85 -3.88
C LEU A 378 -22.60 13.91 -4.10
N LEU A 379 -21.39 14.41 -3.88
CA LEU A 379 -20.15 13.65 -4.00
C LEU A 379 -19.67 13.24 -2.61
N LEU A 380 -19.35 11.96 -2.43
CA LEU A 380 -18.82 11.42 -1.17
C LEU A 380 -17.40 10.88 -1.40
N PHE A 381 -16.45 11.37 -0.60
CA PHE A 381 -15.06 10.93 -0.59
C PHE A 381 -14.78 10.28 0.77
N GLU A 382 -14.89 8.96 0.81
CA GLU A 382 -14.69 8.18 2.03
C GLU A 382 -13.20 8.13 2.41
N ARG A 383 -12.93 8.21 3.72
CA ARG A 383 -11.61 8.09 4.35
C ARG A 383 -10.57 9.02 3.73
N LEU A 384 -10.98 10.25 3.42
CA LEU A 384 -10.09 11.29 2.91
C LEU A 384 -9.08 11.76 3.97
N TYR A 385 -9.49 11.74 5.24
CA TYR A 385 -8.64 12.02 6.39
C TYR A 385 -8.50 10.72 7.18
N THR A 386 -7.30 10.35 7.60
CA THR A 386 -7.06 9.14 8.39
C THR A 386 -6.00 9.42 9.44
N GLN A 387 -5.92 8.55 10.46
CA GLN A 387 -4.94 8.64 11.53
C GLN A 387 -4.96 9.99 12.25
N VAL A 388 -6.13 10.63 12.32
CA VAL A 388 -6.32 11.93 12.96
C VAL A 388 -6.24 11.73 14.46
N ARG A 389 -5.06 11.99 15.04
CA ARG A 389 -4.83 11.83 16.48
C ARG A 389 -5.27 13.07 17.23
N LEU A 390 -6.34 12.92 18.00
CA LEU A 390 -6.96 13.99 18.79
C LEU A 390 -6.53 13.93 20.26
N ARG A 391 -5.26 13.61 20.52
CA ARG A 391 -4.62 13.67 21.84
C ARG A 391 -3.11 13.81 21.71
N PRO A 392 -2.43 14.43 22.70
CA PRO A 392 -0.99 14.61 22.65
C PRO A 392 -0.24 13.27 22.68
N LEU A 393 0.96 13.27 22.09
CA LEU A 393 1.90 12.17 22.25
C LEU A 393 2.36 12.04 23.71
N PRO A 394 2.72 10.83 24.16
CA PRO A 394 3.41 10.65 25.43
C PRO A 394 4.68 11.50 25.50
N GLY A 395 4.92 12.09 26.66
CA GLY A 395 6.16 12.77 27.00
C GLY A 395 7.24 11.79 27.41
N PHE A 396 8.49 12.19 27.20
CA PHE A 396 9.65 11.47 27.71
C PHE A 396 10.36 12.35 28.72
N THR A 397 10.40 11.92 29.97
CA THR A 397 10.86 12.71 31.12
C THR A 397 11.91 11.95 31.94
N ASN A 398 12.43 12.58 33.00
CA ASN A 398 13.35 11.95 33.97
C ASN A 398 14.53 11.20 33.31
N TRP A 399 15.22 11.88 32.39
CA TRP A 399 16.32 11.31 31.63
C TRP A 399 17.55 11.10 32.50
N GLN A 400 18.12 9.89 32.49
CA GLN A 400 19.26 9.53 33.33
C GLN A 400 20.26 8.67 32.54
N VAL A 401 21.54 9.07 32.53
CA VAL A 401 22.63 8.19 32.08
C VAL A 401 22.87 7.19 33.21
N VAL A 402 22.50 5.93 32.99
CA VAL A 402 22.67 4.85 33.98
C VAL A 402 23.88 3.97 33.69
N TRP A 403 24.43 4.07 32.47
CA TRP A 403 25.70 3.48 32.08
C TRP A 403 26.32 4.25 30.92
N GLU A 404 27.64 4.33 30.91
CA GLU A 404 28.45 4.93 29.84
C GLU A 404 29.78 4.15 29.70
N ASN A 405 30.30 4.01 28.49
CA ASN A 405 31.55 3.28 28.25
C ASN A 405 32.83 4.14 28.28
N GLY A 406 32.67 5.43 28.58
CA GLY A 406 33.77 6.40 28.66
C GLY A 406 33.90 7.02 30.05
N GLN A 407 33.96 8.34 30.11
CA GLN A 407 34.10 9.09 31.36
C GLN A 407 32.88 8.85 32.26
N GLN A 408 33.14 8.34 33.46
CA GLN A 408 32.10 7.99 34.44
C GLN A 408 31.58 9.23 35.18
N ASP A 409 30.90 10.14 34.48
CA ASP A 409 30.40 11.41 34.99
C ASP A 409 28.89 11.62 34.78
N SER A 410 28.17 10.58 34.37
CA SER A 410 26.73 10.60 34.12
C SER A 410 26.30 11.62 33.06
N SER A 411 27.21 11.95 32.14
CA SER A 411 26.97 12.86 31.03
C SER A 411 27.17 12.15 29.69
N ILE A 412 26.46 12.58 28.65
CA ILE A 412 26.65 11.99 27.32
C ILE A 412 27.84 12.68 26.67
N ASN A 413 29.01 12.05 26.65
CA ASN A 413 30.20 12.63 26.02
C ASN A 413 30.38 12.19 24.56
N TYR A 414 31.19 12.91 23.80
CA TYR A 414 31.48 12.57 22.41
C TYR A 414 32.00 11.14 22.26
N GLN A 415 31.49 10.44 21.24
CA GLN A 415 31.91 9.07 20.88
C GLN A 415 31.64 7.99 21.95
N GLU A 416 30.93 8.31 23.04
CA GLU A 416 30.54 7.32 24.03
C GLU A 416 29.28 6.56 23.63
N ARG A 417 29.22 5.31 24.06
CA ARG A 417 28.00 4.53 24.09
C ARG A 417 27.38 4.70 25.47
N VAL A 418 26.12 5.12 25.49
CA VAL A 418 25.37 5.37 26.73
C VAL A 418 24.11 4.53 26.79
N LEU A 419 23.74 4.13 28.00
CA LEU A 419 22.42 3.61 28.34
C LEU A 419 21.65 4.73 29.03
N LEU A 420 20.62 5.21 28.35
CA LEU A 420 19.89 6.41 28.71
C LEU A 420 18.46 6.01 29.12
N ARG A 421 18.20 5.99 30.42
CA ARG A 421 16.89 5.70 31.00
C ARG A 421 15.97 6.93 30.91
N PHE A 422 14.68 6.69 30.82
CA PHE A 422 13.64 7.72 30.86
C PHE A 422 12.34 7.19 31.48
N ASP A 423 11.47 8.12 31.86
CA ASP A 423 10.08 7.83 32.20
C ASP A 423 9.16 8.27 31.06
N ILE A 424 8.00 7.61 30.94
CA ILE A 424 6.94 7.98 30.01
C ILE A 424 5.86 8.77 30.75
N GLU A 425 5.56 9.97 30.27
CA GLU A 425 4.52 10.86 30.80
C GLU A 425 3.28 10.78 29.90
N ASN A 426 2.12 10.44 30.46
CA ASN A 426 0.85 10.61 29.76
C ASN A 426 0.41 12.07 29.83
N ARG A 427 0.57 12.79 28.72
CA ARG A 427 0.20 14.21 28.61
C ARG A 427 -1.30 14.44 28.37
N ASP A 428 -2.05 13.37 28.12
CA ASP A 428 -3.50 13.41 28.10
C ASP A 428 -4.04 13.28 29.54
N LEU A 429 -4.89 14.22 29.94
CA LEU A 429 -5.52 14.31 31.25
C LEU A 429 -6.93 13.72 31.26
N ILE A 430 -7.43 13.22 30.13
CA ILE A 430 -8.72 12.54 30.02
C ILE A 430 -8.53 11.03 29.86
N ASN A 431 -7.72 10.62 28.89
CA ASN A 431 -7.59 9.22 28.52
C ASN A 431 -6.32 8.60 29.10
N SER A 432 -6.42 7.38 29.63
CA SER A 432 -5.25 6.57 29.96
C SER A 432 -4.53 6.14 28.69
N ILE A 433 -3.26 5.73 28.82
CA ILE A 433 -2.55 4.98 27.77
C ILE A 433 -2.56 3.52 28.18
N GLY A 434 -3.06 2.62 27.32
CA GLY A 434 -3.12 1.19 27.64
C GLY A 434 -1.76 0.48 27.55
N GLU A 435 -0.98 0.87 26.55
CA GLU A 435 0.33 0.31 26.23
C GLU A 435 1.15 1.32 25.40
N VAL A 436 2.47 1.19 25.44
CA VAL A 436 3.39 1.97 24.61
C VAL A 436 4.43 1.05 23.98
N HIS A 437 4.58 1.19 22.67
CA HIS A 437 5.60 0.50 21.86
C HIS A 437 6.56 1.53 21.31
N ILE A 438 7.87 1.34 21.50
CA ILE A 438 8.88 2.26 20.98
C ILE A 438 9.90 1.49 20.16
N ASN A 439 10.00 1.86 18.88
CA ASN A 439 11.01 1.32 17.98
C ASN A 439 12.07 2.37 17.70
N ASN A 440 13.30 2.10 18.13
CA ASN A 440 14.45 2.95 17.86
C ASN A 440 15.12 2.53 16.55
N PHE A 441 15.20 3.47 15.59
CA PHE A 441 15.82 3.26 14.29
C PHE A 441 17.06 4.15 14.08
N ALA A 442 17.66 4.65 15.17
CA ALA A 442 18.83 5.52 15.07
C ALA A 442 20.01 4.82 14.36
N PRO A 443 20.69 5.49 13.40
CA PRO A 443 21.89 4.95 12.77
C PRO A 443 22.94 4.57 13.83
N GLY A 444 23.30 3.29 13.90
CA GLY A 444 24.29 2.76 14.87
C GLY A 444 23.71 2.27 16.20
N ALA A 445 22.39 2.37 16.42
CA ALA A 445 21.72 1.60 17.47
C ALA A 445 21.35 0.21 16.94
N ASN A 446 21.50 -0.84 17.76
CA ASN A 446 20.78 -2.08 17.50
C ASN A 446 19.28 -1.73 17.45
N ASN A 447 18.53 -2.25 16.48
CA ASN A 447 17.06 -2.10 16.46
C ASN A 447 16.52 -2.50 17.84
N GLN A 448 16.12 -1.50 18.62
CA GLN A 448 15.65 -1.71 19.99
C GLN A 448 14.15 -1.51 19.98
N VAL A 449 13.44 -2.57 20.38
CA VAL A 449 12.00 -2.55 20.64
C VAL A 449 11.84 -2.45 22.15
N ILE A 450 11.10 -1.44 22.59
CA ILE A 450 10.72 -1.25 23.99
C ILE A 450 9.21 -1.39 24.07
N GLU A 451 8.74 -2.34 24.87
CA GLU A 451 7.32 -2.56 25.11
C GLU A 451 6.99 -2.25 26.57
N TYR A 452 6.01 -1.37 26.77
CA TYR A 452 5.46 -1.07 28.09
C TYR A 452 3.97 -1.39 28.08
N ASN A 453 3.63 -2.58 28.59
CA ASN A 453 2.29 -3.16 28.51
C ASN A 453 1.48 -2.94 29.81
N GLN A 454 1.70 -1.80 30.47
CA GLN A 454 0.95 -1.40 31.66
C GLN A 454 0.23 -0.06 31.41
N SER A 455 -0.92 0.10 32.05
CA SER A 455 -1.73 1.31 31.89
C SER A 455 -1.07 2.51 32.57
N ILE A 456 -0.91 3.62 31.84
CA ILE A 456 -0.50 4.92 32.38
C ILE A 456 -1.77 5.77 32.55
N PRO A 457 -2.17 6.13 33.79
CA PRO A 457 -3.39 6.89 34.01
C PRO A 457 -3.30 8.29 33.36
N PRO A 458 -4.44 8.98 33.18
CA PRO A 458 -4.43 10.35 32.67
C PRO A 458 -3.56 11.28 33.52
N GLY A 459 -2.63 12.02 32.90
CA GLY A 459 -1.63 12.84 33.59
C GLY A 459 -0.57 12.06 34.37
N GLY A 460 -0.56 10.73 34.29
CA GLY A 460 0.35 9.87 35.01
C GLY A 460 1.75 9.82 34.41
N THR A 461 2.68 9.26 35.18
CA THR A 461 4.04 8.97 34.72
C THR A 461 4.36 7.51 35.04
N ALA A 462 5.00 6.83 34.10
CA ALA A 462 5.47 5.47 34.24
C ALA A 462 7.00 5.44 34.15
N GLY A 463 7.64 4.90 35.18
CA GLY A 463 9.06 4.58 35.19
C GLY A 463 9.23 3.07 35.34
N ASP A 464 10.11 2.48 34.54
CA ASP A 464 10.46 1.06 34.57
C ASP A 464 11.96 0.91 34.27
N GLU A 465 12.57 -0.21 34.65
CA GLU A 465 13.97 -0.48 34.32
C GLU A 465 14.15 -0.85 32.85
N ALA A 466 13.09 -1.29 32.17
CA ALA A 466 13.08 -1.58 30.74
C ALA A 466 13.00 -0.33 29.84
N LEU A 467 12.69 0.85 30.40
CA LEU A 467 12.54 2.09 29.65
C LEU A 467 13.88 2.81 29.48
N TYR A 468 14.67 2.36 28.50
CA TYR A 468 15.96 2.97 28.16
C TYR A 468 16.31 2.84 26.69
N PHE A 469 17.11 3.78 26.20
CA PHE A 469 17.78 3.66 24.91
C PHE A 469 19.25 3.30 25.09
N ILE A 470 19.79 2.43 24.24
CA ILE A 470 21.24 2.29 24.05
C ILE A 470 21.64 3.07 22.81
N LEU A 471 22.45 4.10 22.99
CA LEU A 471 22.79 5.05 21.93
C LEU A 471 24.29 5.27 21.82
N GLN A 472 24.75 5.56 20.61
CA GLN A 472 26.11 5.97 20.31
C GLN A 472 26.13 7.50 20.11
N ALA A 473 26.87 8.20 20.96
CA ALA A 473 27.08 9.63 20.83
C ALA A 473 27.94 9.96 19.60
N PRO A 474 27.65 11.06 18.88
CA PRO A 474 28.41 11.46 17.71
C PRO A 474 29.80 11.99 18.09
N ALA A 475 30.68 12.11 17.11
CA ALA A 475 32.04 12.61 17.29
C ALA A 475 32.13 14.15 17.46
N SER A 476 31.07 14.89 17.16
CA SER A 476 31.01 16.35 17.23
C SER A 476 29.57 16.84 17.25
N GLY A 477 29.37 18.12 17.58
CA GLY A 477 28.06 18.80 17.61
C GLY A 477 27.55 19.07 19.03
N ASP A 478 26.39 19.73 19.15
CA ASP A 478 25.89 20.18 20.45
C ASP A 478 24.92 19.18 21.11
N SER A 479 24.47 18.16 20.37
CA SER A 479 23.48 17.20 20.87
C SER A 479 23.55 15.82 20.21
N LEU A 480 23.21 14.80 20.98
CA LEU A 480 22.81 13.49 20.48
C LEU A 480 21.35 13.58 20.01
N SER A 481 21.15 13.54 18.70
CA SER A 481 19.82 13.52 18.06
C SER A 481 19.52 12.11 17.56
N PHE A 482 18.35 11.59 17.90
CA PHE A 482 17.90 10.27 17.46
C PHE A 482 16.39 10.25 17.25
N SER A 483 15.94 9.39 16.34
CA SER A 483 14.52 9.25 16.01
C SER A 483 14.00 7.89 16.46
N CYS A 484 12.81 7.88 17.03
CA CYS A 484 12.09 6.67 17.38
C CYS A 484 10.65 6.77 16.90
N ARG A 485 10.04 5.63 16.57
CA ARG A 485 8.59 5.51 16.37
C ARG A 485 7.96 5.16 17.70
N VAL A 486 7.00 5.96 18.13
CA VAL A 486 6.20 5.73 19.34
C VAL A 486 4.81 5.31 18.91
N GLY A 487 4.39 4.10 19.29
CA GLY A 487 3.06 3.55 19.09
C GLY A 487 2.29 3.46 20.40
N PHE A 488 1.01 3.84 20.38
CA PHE A 488 0.08 3.68 21.50
C PHE A 488 -1.36 3.81 20.98
N ASP A 489 -2.31 3.10 21.61
CA ASP A 489 -3.75 3.15 21.28
C ASP A 489 -4.04 3.12 19.76
N TYR A 490 -3.40 2.19 19.02
CA TYR A 490 -3.53 1.98 17.57
C TYR A 490 -3.08 3.14 16.66
N ASN A 491 -2.31 4.09 17.19
CA ASN A 491 -1.65 5.14 16.41
C ASN A 491 -0.12 5.00 16.56
N SER A 492 0.65 5.49 15.57
CA SER A 492 2.11 5.62 15.72
C SER A 492 2.66 6.88 15.07
N GLN A 493 3.70 7.47 15.68
CA GLN A 493 4.39 8.62 15.10
C GLN A 493 5.91 8.53 15.31
N VAL A 494 6.66 8.94 14.28
CA VAL A 494 8.09 9.15 14.41
C VAL A 494 8.36 10.50 15.07
N ILE A 495 9.10 10.49 16.16
CA ILE A 495 9.59 11.69 16.86
C ILE A 495 11.11 11.76 16.81
N THR A 496 11.65 12.96 16.91
CA THR A 496 13.09 13.18 17.10
C THR A 496 13.35 13.72 18.48
N LEU A 497 14.18 13.02 19.24
CA LEU A 497 14.62 13.39 20.57
C LEU A 497 16.05 13.93 20.49
N LYS A 498 16.35 14.91 21.35
CA LYS A 498 17.68 15.52 21.43
C LYS A 498 18.15 15.57 22.88
N ARG A 499 19.41 15.23 23.10
CA ARG A 499 20.08 15.32 24.41
C ARG A 499 21.39 16.10 24.28
N PRO A 500 21.69 17.01 25.22
CA PRO A 500 22.92 17.79 25.18
C PRO A 500 24.15 16.87 25.26
N LEU A 501 25.23 17.28 24.59
CA LEU A 501 26.53 16.59 24.64
C LEU A 501 27.53 17.37 25.49
N THR A 502 28.41 16.63 26.15
CA THR A 502 29.58 17.17 26.84
C THR A 502 30.83 16.91 26.00
N THR A 503 31.72 17.91 25.91
CA THR A 503 32.95 17.79 25.15
C THR A 503 33.94 16.87 25.87
N TRP A 504 34.43 15.86 25.17
CA TRP A 504 35.44 14.94 25.70
C TRP A 504 36.42 14.53 24.61
N THR A 505 37.67 14.26 25.00
CA THR A 505 38.72 13.74 24.13
C THR A 505 39.29 12.49 24.77
N PRO A 506 38.80 11.28 24.41
CA PRO A 506 39.28 10.05 24.99
C PRO A 506 40.78 9.85 24.76
N SER A 507 41.47 9.31 25.77
CA SER A 507 42.82 8.77 25.58
C SER A 507 42.76 7.52 24.68
N PRO A 508 43.77 7.21 23.84
CA PRO A 508 43.75 6.07 22.92
C PRO A 508 43.59 4.68 23.55
N ILE A 509 43.69 4.58 24.87
CA ILE A 509 43.63 3.35 25.68
C ILE A 509 42.36 3.26 26.54
N TRP A 510 41.43 4.19 26.39
CA TRP A 510 40.20 4.25 27.19
C TRP A 510 39.02 3.58 26.47
N GLY A 511 38.35 2.68 27.19
CA GLY A 511 37.11 2.04 26.77
C GLY A 511 36.84 0.82 27.63
N ASP A 512 35.69 0.80 28.33
CA ASP A 512 35.24 -0.43 28.95
C ASP A 512 34.87 -1.43 27.84
N THR A 513 35.65 -2.50 27.70
CA THR A 513 35.48 -3.48 26.61
C THR A 513 34.26 -4.39 26.78
N LEU A 514 33.62 -4.35 27.96
CA LEU A 514 32.43 -5.14 28.25
C LEU A 514 31.18 -4.30 27.99
N GLY A 515 30.56 -4.52 26.83
CA GLY A 515 29.29 -3.87 26.50
C GLY A 515 28.16 -4.39 27.38
N VAL A 516 27.38 -3.48 27.96
CA VAL A 516 26.12 -3.83 28.64
C VAL A 516 25.03 -4.00 27.59
N SER A 517 24.50 -5.22 27.48
CA SER A 517 23.40 -5.54 26.56
C SER A 517 22.02 -5.40 27.21
N SER A 518 21.94 -5.37 28.55
CA SER A 518 20.71 -5.15 29.32
C SER A 518 21.04 -4.86 30.78
N VAL A 519 20.14 -4.18 31.49
CA VAL A 519 20.16 -4.00 32.95
C VAL A 519 18.99 -4.81 33.52
N ARG A 520 19.25 -5.65 34.53
CA ARG A 520 18.22 -6.32 35.34
C ARG A 520 18.50 -5.99 36.80
N GLY A 521 17.54 -5.35 37.49
CA GLY A 521 17.50 -5.26 38.95
C GLY A 521 17.22 -6.60 39.61
#